data_AF-A0A952JIQ9-F1
#
_entry.id   AF-A0A952JIQ9-F1
#
_cell.length_a   1.000
_cell.length_b   1.000
_cell.length_c   1.000
_cell.angle_alpha   90.00
_cell.angle_beta   90.00
_cell.angle_gamma   90.00
#
_symmetry.space_group_name_H-M   'P 1'
#
loop_
_entity.id
_entity.type
_entity.pdbx_description
1 polymer ?
#
loop_
_entity_poly.entity_id
_entity_poly.type
_entity_poly.pdbx_seq_one_letter_code
_entity_poly.pdbx_strand_id
1 'polypeptide(L)'
;MKNENITLDSLIKGGLIGAVLGSFLLKDKEEGAIIGGLLGAAISATIKASEEAQKTNVPIYVEEEGKLYEISPTRKKRFIRNLKKPTQNLPDQFKLK
;
A
#
# COMPACT_ATOMS: atom_id res chain seq x y z
N MET A 1 -22.06 6.06 -1.94
CA MET A 1 -22.20 7.48 -2.33
C MET A 1 -21.57 8.50 -1.38
N LYS A 2 -21.79 8.53 -0.05
CA LYS A 2 -21.15 9.58 0.80
C LYS A 2 -19.64 9.39 1.04
N ASN A 3 -19.13 8.16 0.95
CA ASN A 3 -17.73 7.83 1.23
C ASN A 3 -16.77 8.07 0.06
N GLU A 4 -17.24 7.98 -1.18
CA GLU A 4 -16.40 8.10 -2.40
C GLU A 4 -15.80 9.50 -2.54
N ASN A 5 -16.54 10.54 -2.16
CA ASN A 5 -16.08 11.93 -2.17
C ASN A 5 -14.95 12.20 -1.17
N ILE A 6 -14.93 11.48 -0.04
CA ILE A 6 -13.89 11.64 1.00
C ILE A 6 -12.57 11.02 0.53
N THR A 7 -12.65 9.93 -0.24
CA THR A 7 -11.46 9.24 -0.76
C THR A 7 -10.76 10.06 -1.84
N LEU A 8 -11.54 10.66 -2.75
CA LEU A 8 -11.02 11.53 -3.82
C LEU A 8 -10.42 12.84 -3.29
N ASP A 9 -11.08 13.51 -2.33
CA ASP A 9 -10.58 14.75 -1.73
C ASP A 9 -9.22 14.53 -1.03
N SER A 10 -9.07 13.42 -0.29
CA SER A 10 -7.79 13.07 0.32
C SER A 10 -6.71 12.79 -0.70
N LEU A 11 -7.06 12.17 -1.84
CA LEU A 11 -6.12 11.91 -2.95
C LEU A 11 -5.64 13.22 -3.57
N ILE A 12 -6.58 14.13 -3.87
CA ILE A 12 -6.29 15.43 -4.49
C ILE A 12 -5.42 16.27 -3.55
N LYS A 13 -5.74 16.33 -2.26
CA LYS A 13 -4.92 17.03 -1.26
C LYS A 13 -3.53 16.43 -1.14
N GLY A 14 -3.43 15.10 -1.04
CA GLY A 14 -2.14 14.40 -1.02
C GLY A 14 -1.30 14.69 -2.26
N GLY A 15 -1.92 14.67 -3.44
CA GLY A 15 -1.25 14.96 -4.70
C GLY A 15 -0.82 16.41 -4.84
N LEU A 16 -1.62 17.39 -4.40
CA LEU A 16 -1.20 18.79 -4.41
C LEU A 16 -0.02 19.04 -3.46
N ILE A 17 -0.09 18.53 -2.23
CA ILE A 17 1.00 18.66 -1.25
C ILE A 17 2.26 17.99 -1.78
N GLY A 18 2.12 16.77 -2.31
CA GLY A 18 3.21 16.02 -2.91
C GLY A 18 3.85 16.76 -4.07
N ALA A 19 3.05 17.34 -4.97
CA ALA A 19 3.54 18.10 -6.11
C ALA A 19 4.33 19.34 -5.68
N VAL A 20 3.83 20.10 -4.71
CA VAL A 20 4.57 21.26 -4.16
C VAL A 20 5.91 20.81 -3.58
N LEU A 21 5.93 19.76 -2.75
CA LEU A 21 7.15 19.25 -2.14
C LEU A 21 8.13 18.70 -3.18
N GLY A 22 7.64 17.93 -4.15
CA GLY A 22 8.47 17.36 -5.22
C GLY A 22 9.08 18.43 -6.11
N SER A 23 8.30 19.45 -6.49
CA SER A 23 8.82 20.60 -7.26
C SER A 23 9.85 21.43 -6.50
N PHE A 24 9.81 21.41 -5.17
CA PHE A 24 10.75 22.12 -4.31
C PHE A 24 12.06 21.34 -4.11
N LEU A 25 11.98 20.01 -3.99
CA LEU A 25 13.12 19.14 -3.67
C LEU A 25 13.92 18.70 -4.91
N LEU A 26 13.29 18.62 -6.07
CA LEU A 26 13.93 18.15 -7.30
C LEU A 26 14.44 19.32 -8.15
N LYS A 27 15.51 19.02 -8.90
CA LYS A 27 16.20 20.01 -9.75
C LYS A 27 15.33 20.42 -10.93
N ASP A 28 14.64 19.44 -11.52
CA ASP A 28 13.56 19.67 -12.48
C ASP A 28 12.24 19.84 -11.71
N LYS A 29 11.65 21.04 -11.81
CA LYS A 29 10.45 21.40 -11.06
C LYS A 29 9.20 20.76 -11.62
N GLU A 30 9.13 20.56 -12.93
CA GLU A 30 7.97 20.00 -13.60
C GLU A 30 7.91 18.49 -13.36
N GLU A 31 9.03 17.81 -13.61
CA GLU A 31 9.18 16.39 -13.27
C GLU A 31 9.00 16.17 -11.76
N GLY A 32 9.55 17.08 -10.94
CA GLY A 32 9.38 17.03 -9.50
C GLY A 32 7.94 17.19 -9.03
N ALA A 33 7.18 18.09 -9.64
CA ALA A 33 5.75 18.24 -9.36
C ALA A 33 4.96 16.97 -9.71
N ILE A 34 5.26 16.35 -10.85
CA ILE A 34 4.59 15.12 -11.30
C ILE A 34 4.90 13.96 -10.35
N ILE A 35 6.19 13.69 -10.11
CA ILE A 35 6.63 12.59 -9.23
C ILE A 35 6.11 12.81 -7.81
N GLY A 36 6.28 14.02 -7.28
CA GLY A 36 5.80 14.38 -5.97
C GLY A 36 4.30 14.22 -5.84
N GLY A 37 3.52 14.66 -6.84
CA GLY A 37 2.07 14.56 -6.83
C GLY A 37 1.57 13.12 -6.88
N LEU A 38 2.20 12.27 -7.70
CA LEU A 38 1.89 10.84 -7.74
C LEU A 38 2.19 10.16 -6.39
N LEU A 39 3.36 10.43 -5.81
CA LEU A 39 3.74 9.87 -4.51
C LEU A 39 2.83 10.35 -3.39
N GLY A 40 2.53 11.65 -3.34
CA GLY A 40 1.64 12.22 -2.33
C GLY A 40 0.24 11.64 -2.40
N ALA A 41 -0.33 11.51 -3.61
CA ALA A 41 -1.62 10.86 -3.83
C ALA A 41 -1.59 9.38 -3.39
N ALA A 42 -0.55 8.63 -3.77
CA ALA A 42 -0.41 7.21 -3.42
C ALA A 42 -0.28 6.99 -1.90
N ILE A 43 0.49 7.83 -1.21
CA ILE A 43 0.63 7.79 0.26
C ILE A 43 -0.73 8.07 0.92
N SER A 44 -1.43 9.13 0.51
CA SER A 44 -2.75 9.46 1.06
C SER A 44 -3.77 8.34 0.81
N ALA A 45 -3.75 7.72 -0.38
CA ALA A 45 -4.59 6.57 -0.71
C ALA A 45 -4.32 5.39 0.24
N THR A 46 -3.04 5.08 0.45
CA THR A 46 -2.60 3.95 1.28
C THR A 46 -2.97 4.15 2.75
N ILE A 47 -2.77 5.35 3.27
CA ILE A 47 -3.19 5.72 4.64
C ILE A 47 -4.70 5.53 4.77
N LYS A 48 -5.47 6.05 3.80
CA LYS A 48 -6.93 5.97 3.89
C LYS A 48 -7.45 4.54 3.80
N ALA A 49 -6.88 3.73 2.91
CA ALA A 49 -7.19 2.30 2.82
C ALA A 49 -6.87 1.56 4.13
N SER A 50 -5.73 1.87 4.75
CA SER A 50 -5.35 1.29 6.05
C SER A 50 -6.30 1.70 7.19
N GLU A 51 -6.75 2.95 7.20
CA GLU A 51 -7.76 3.42 8.16
C GLU A 51 -9.09 2.68 7.99
N GLU A 52 -9.58 2.54 6.75
CA GLU A 52 -10.84 1.82 6.50
C GLU A 52 -10.71 0.33 6.82
N ALA A 53 -9.57 -0.29 6.50
CA ALA A 53 -9.30 -1.68 6.87
C ALA A 53 -9.35 -1.88 8.39
N GLN A 54 -8.79 -0.95 9.19
CA GLN A 54 -8.84 -1.01 10.64
C GLN A 54 -10.27 -1.00 11.20
N LYS A 55 -11.21 -0.31 10.54
CA LYS A 55 -12.62 -0.27 10.98
C LYS A 55 -13.36 -1.60 10.80
N THR A 56 -12.89 -2.47 9.90
CA THR A 56 -13.53 -3.77 9.66
C THR A 56 -13.33 -4.76 10.80
N ASN A 57 -12.40 -4.48 11.73
CA ASN A 57 -12.02 -5.37 12.83
C ASN A 57 -11.58 -6.77 12.34
N VAL A 58 -11.12 -6.87 11.09
CA VAL A 58 -10.58 -8.09 10.50
C VAL A 58 -9.05 -8.09 10.67
N PRO A 59 -8.45 -9.16 11.19
CA PRO A 59 -7.00 -9.27 11.26
C PRO A 59 -6.37 -9.41 9.86
N ILE A 60 -5.20 -8.79 9.69
CA ILE A 60 -4.42 -8.84 8.44
C ILE A 60 -3.33 -9.90 8.59
N TYR A 61 -3.06 -10.68 7.56
CA TYR A 61 -1.95 -11.63 7.55
C TYR A 61 -0.82 -11.12 6.66
N VAL A 62 0.40 -11.13 7.17
CA VAL A 62 1.61 -10.70 6.45
C VAL A 62 2.70 -11.75 6.56
N GLU A 63 3.39 -11.95 5.44
CA GLU A 63 4.61 -12.74 5.39
C GLU A 63 5.82 -11.82 5.59
N GLU A 64 6.68 -12.17 6.54
CA GLU A 64 7.99 -11.54 6.72
C GLU A 64 9.02 -12.63 6.94
N GLU A 65 10.09 -12.64 6.14
CA GLU A 65 11.19 -13.61 6.24
C GLU A 65 10.73 -15.09 6.24
N GLY A 66 9.71 -15.43 5.45
CA GLY A 66 9.15 -16.79 5.41
C GLY A 66 8.37 -17.16 6.68
N LYS A 67 7.96 -16.18 7.49
CA LYS A 67 7.10 -16.36 8.66
C LYS A 67 5.78 -15.66 8.43
N LEU A 68 4.69 -16.35 8.76
CA LEU A 68 3.34 -15.81 8.73
C LEU A 68 3.04 -15.15 10.08
N TYR A 69 2.69 -13.88 10.02
CA TYR A 69 2.20 -13.11 11.15
C TYR A 69 0.76 -12.69 10.92
N GLU A 70 -0.01 -12.65 11.99
CA GLU A 70 -1.31 -12.00 12.05
C GLU A 70 -1.12 -10.66 12.75
N ILE A 71 -1.61 -9.59 12.12
CA ILE A 71 -1.70 -8.26 12.70
C ILE A 71 -3.16 -8.06 13.08
N SER A 72 -3.42 -8.02 14.38
CA SER A 72 -4.76 -7.72 14.89
C SER A 72 -5.19 -6.29 14.52
N PRO A 73 -6.49 -6.00 14.55
CA PRO A 73 -7.00 -4.63 14.41
C PRO A 73 -6.40 -3.64 15.42
N THR A 74 -5.93 -4.14 16.57
CA THR A 74 -5.20 -3.38 17.61
C THR A 74 -3.69 -3.23 17.35
N ARG A 75 -3.22 -3.58 16.14
CA ARG A 75 -1.81 -3.60 15.72
C ARG A 75 -0.90 -4.53 16.52
N LYS A 76 -1.47 -5.48 17.28
CA LYS A 76 -0.67 -6.51 17.92
C LYS A 76 -0.29 -7.53 16.87
N LYS A 77 1.02 -7.78 16.75
CA LYS A 77 1.58 -8.76 15.83
C LYS A 77 1.72 -10.09 16.56
N ARG A 78 1.04 -11.12 16.04
CA ARG A 78 1.08 -12.49 16.54
C ARG A 78 1.74 -13.38 15.51
N PHE A 79 2.79 -14.08 15.91
CA PHE A 79 3.38 -15.12 15.06
C PHE A 79 2.40 -16.29 14.94
N ILE A 80 2.19 -16.77 13.72
CA ILE A 80 1.29 -17.89 13.43
C ILE A 80 2.10 -19.14 13.12
N ARG A 81 2.96 -19.09 12.10
CA ARG A 81 3.78 -20.24 11.66
C ARG A 81 4.89 -19.84 10.72
N ASN A 82 5.84 -20.73 10.49
CA ASN A 82 6.76 -20.65 9.36
C ASN A 82 6.05 -21.10 8.07
N LEU A 83 6.21 -20.33 7.00
CA LEU A 83 5.82 -20.71 5.66
C LEU A 83 6.95 -21.54 5.06
N LYS A 84 6.68 -22.81 4.76
CA LYS A 84 7.63 -23.63 4.02
C LYS A 84 7.68 -23.10 2.59
N LYS A 85 8.88 -22.80 2.09
CA LYS A 85 9.05 -22.52 0.66
C LYS A 85 8.51 -23.71 -0.13
N PRO A 86 7.69 -23.49 -1.17
CA PRO A 86 7.25 -24.57 -2.02
C PRO A 86 8.49 -25.28 -2.57
N THR A 87 8.60 -26.58 -2.29
CA THR A 87 9.69 -27.44 -2.78
C THR A 87 9.45 -27.85 -4.23
N GLN A 88 8.32 -27.43 -4.80
CA GLN A 88 7.87 -27.81 -6.11
C GLN A 88 8.56 -26.90 -7.13
N ASN A 89 9.46 -27.48 -7.92
CA ASN A 89 9.96 -26.82 -9.11
C ASN A 89 8.78 -26.64 -10.06
N LEU A 90 8.35 -25.39 -10.23
CA LEU A 90 7.40 -25.05 -11.28
C LEU A 90 8.07 -25.33 -12.63
N PRO A 91 7.40 -25.99 -13.57
CA PRO A 91 7.96 -26.19 -14.90
C PRO A 91 8.13 -24.83 -15.57
N ASP A 92 9.26 -24.64 -16.26
CA ASP A 92 9.55 -23.39 -16.98
C ASP A 92 8.56 -23.09 -18.11
N GLN A 93 7.80 -24.11 -18.53
CA GLN A 93 6.83 -24.02 -19.62
C GLN A 93 5.54 -24.75 -19.27
N PHE A 94 4.42 -24.07 -19.47
CA PHE A 94 3.09 -24.66 -19.37
C PHE A 94 2.57 -24.94 -20.78
N LYS A 95 2.09 -26.17 -21.02
CA LYS A 95 1.44 -26.52 -22.28
C LYS A 95 -0.03 -26.14 -22.18
N LEU A 96 -0.45 -25.08 -22.86
CA LEU A 96 -1.87 -24.73 -22.98
C LEU A 96 -2.55 -25.73 -23.93
N LYS A 97 -3.70 -26.26 -23.54
CA LYS A 97 -4.59 -27.07 -24.38
C LYS A 97 -5.69 -26.21 -24.97
#